data_AF-A0A6L5G9R6-F1
#
_entry.id   AF-A0A6L5G9R6-F1
#
_cell.length_a   1.000
_cell.length_b   1.000
_cell.length_c   1.000
_cell.angle_alpha   90.00
_cell.angle_beta   90.00
_cell.angle_gamma   90.00
#
_symmetry.space_group_name_H-M   'P 1'
#
loop_
_entity.id
_entity.type
_entity.pdbx_description
1 polymer ?
#
loop_
_entity_poly.entity_id
_entity_poly.type
_entity_poly.pdbx_seq_one_letter_code
_entity_poly.pdbx_strand_id
1 'polypeptide(L)'
;MSRFLGMAATAHALSLTAMEEASRRGQREADIDDLFLALVVEEQIAGQVLRWAGITLDAAREAVAALHAAQLESLGITADLPGPDRIVFHETGGYEWTGRALDVFDRASRKGSKGDGVAVLRALLAEPSGMIEDLLHRLGTAPAEVLARLDEAERLPARPAPRHPASGALSGSAEKFVPAPVPAVWAMLADPARMPEWDPGIARVEPGEEAGLLGGTWVALAPTHRPDGRRLDIKPEFRRRRVELLDADEASFIKWRLSFPDATRANPLCIAIILEPAAGGTLLGITLEWQRIRKSRVLGPLLRPWQKFAIWMQLSQIGAAISRAFR
;
A
#
# COMPACT_ATOMS: atom_id res chain seq x y z
N MET A 1 0.08 18.62 -5.12
CA MET A 1 0.50 18.55 -3.70
C MET A 1 1.84 19.27 -3.58
N SER A 2 2.18 19.89 -2.44
CA SER A 2 3.52 20.47 -2.24
C SER A 2 4.57 19.35 -2.23
N ARG A 3 5.79 19.62 -2.74
CA ARG A 3 6.90 18.66 -2.76
C ARG A 3 7.17 18.05 -1.37
N PHE A 4 7.08 18.87 -0.32
CA PHE A 4 7.24 18.42 1.06
C PHE A 4 6.21 17.37 1.49
N LEU A 5 4.95 17.50 1.08
CA LEU A 5 3.93 16.49 1.40
C LEU A 5 4.15 15.19 0.64
N GLY A 6 4.67 15.25 -0.59
CA GLY A 6 5.04 14.06 -1.36
C GLY A 6 6.16 13.27 -0.69
N MET A 7 7.24 13.94 -0.29
CA MET A 7 8.35 13.33 0.44
C MET A 7 7.88 12.66 1.73
N ALA A 8 7.10 13.37 2.54
CA ALA A 8 6.58 12.81 3.79
C ALA A 8 5.68 11.59 3.56
N ALA A 9 4.87 11.61 2.49
CA ALA A 9 4.02 10.48 2.13
C ALA A 9 4.83 9.26 1.69
N THR A 10 5.84 9.43 0.84
CA THR A 10 6.72 8.34 0.40
C THR A 10 7.53 7.78 1.56
N ALA A 11 8.16 8.62 2.37
CA ALA A 11 8.91 8.18 3.55
C ALA A 11 8.01 7.43 4.55
N HIS A 12 6.78 7.90 4.76
CA HIS A 12 5.81 7.23 5.61
C HIS A 12 5.40 5.86 5.05
N ALA A 13 5.11 5.77 3.75
CA ALA A 13 4.71 4.53 3.10
C ALA A 13 5.83 3.48 3.12
N LEU A 14 7.07 3.89 2.80
CA LEU A 14 8.25 3.02 2.87
C LEU A 14 8.50 2.57 4.31
N SER A 15 8.38 3.48 5.29
CA SER A 15 8.57 3.11 6.69
C SER A 15 7.54 2.12 7.20
N LEU A 16 6.26 2.35 6.89
CA LEU A 16 5.20 1.40 7.27
C LEU A 16 5.50 0.01 6.70
N THR A 17 5.83 -0.05 5.42
CA THR A 17 6.07 -1.30 4.69
C THR A 17 7.32 -2.01 5.21
N ALA A 18 8.42 -1.30 5.44
CA ALA A 18 9.65 -1.85 5.99
C ALA A 18 9.43 -2.42 7.40
N MET A 19 8.69 -1.70 8.25
CA MET A 19 8.38 -2.18 9.60
C MET A 19 7.44 -3.39 9.59
N GLU A 20 6.53 -3.48 8.61
CA GLU A 20 5.74 -4.68 8.38
C GLU A 20 6.65 -5.87 8.05
N GLU A 21 7.63 -5.72 7.15
CA GLU A 21 8.59 -6.77 6.79
C GLU A 21 9.49 -7.18 7.96
N ALA A 22 10.00 -6.23 8.75
CA ALA A 22 10.76 -6.49 9.97
C ALA A 22 9.92 -7.31 10.96
N SER A 23 8.64 -6.95 11.13
CA SER A 23 7.73 -7.64 12.04
C SER A 23 7.49 -9.10 11.66
N ARG A 24 7.56 -9.46 10.38
CA ARG A 24 7.42 -10.86 9.91
C ARG A 24 8.57 -11.75 10.37
N ARG A 25 9.70 -11.15 10.74
CA ARG A 25 10.88 -11.84 11.30
C ARG A 25 10.95 -11.71 12.82
N GLY A 26 9.88 -11.22 13.46
CA GLY A 26 9.85 -10.91 14.89
C GLY A 26 10.75 -9.74 15.30
N GLN A 27 11.29 -8.98 14.34
CA GLN A 27 12.21 -7.88 14.60
C GLN A 27 11.43 -6.60 14.95
N ARG A 28 11.97 -5.85 15.91
CA ARG A 28 11.47 -4.53 16.33
C ARG A 28 12.29 -3.39 15.75
N GLU A 29 13.45 -3.70 15.20
CA GLU A 29 14.32 -2.76 14.54
C GLU A 29 14.31 -3.10 13.05
N ALA A 30 13.89 -2.17 12.20
CA ALA A 30 13.98 -2.33 10.75
C ALA A 30 15.32 -1.79 10.26
N ASP A 31 15.94 -2.49 9.31
CA ASP A 31 17.23 -2.11 8.73
C ASP A 31 17.11 -1.85 7.20
N ILE A 32 18.24 -1.67 6.53
CA ILE A 32 18.33 -1.38 5.09
C ILE A 32 17.79 -2.50 4.20
N ASP A 33 17.77 -3.75 4.67
CA ASP A 33 17.13 -4.89 4.00
C ASP A 33 15.59 -4.74 3.99
N ASP A 34 14.99 -4.33 5.11
CA ASP A 34 13.56 -4.02 5.18
C ASP A 34 13.18 -2.85 4.28
N LEU A 35 14.04 -1.84 4.24
CA LEU A 35 13.86 -0.70 3.34
C LEU A 35 13.95 -1.13 1.87
N PHE A 36 14.85 -2.06 1.54
CA PHE A 36 14.92 -2.65 0.20
C PHE A 36 13.64 -3.41 -0.13
N LEU A 37 13.14 -4.28 0.76
CA LEU A 37 11.88 -5.00 0.57
C LEU A 37 10.70 -4.03 0.39
N ALA A 38 10.68 -2.93 1.14
CA ALA A 38 9.68 -1.88 1.01
C ALA A 38 9.72 -1.18 -0.37
N LEU A 39 10.91 -0.93 -0.91
CA LEU A 39 11.09 -0.39 -2.25
C LEU A 39 10.61 -1.36 -3.32
N VAL A 40 10.85 -2.67 -3.18
CA VAL A 40 10.39 -3.69 -4.15
C VAL A 40 8.87 -3.67 -4.32
N VAL A 41 8.10 -3.32 -3.28
CA VAL A 41 6.63 -3.22 -3.33
C VAL A 41 6.09 -1.80 -3.52
N GLU A 42 6.98 -0.82 -3.71
CA GLU A 42 6.59 0.55 -4.02
C GLU A 42 6.00 0.62 -5.44
N GLU A 43 4.88 1.32 -5.59
CA GLU A 43 4.26 1.55 -6.90
C GLU A 43 5.06 2.51 -7.82
N GLN A 44 5.96 3.33 -7.25
CA GLN A 44 6.69 4.36 -8.00
C GLN A 44 7.91 3.79 -8.76
N ILE A 45 8.66 4.69 -9.40
CA ILE A 45 9.77 4.36 -10.32
C ILE A 45 10.79 3.41 -9.68
N ALA A 46 11.17 3.59 -8.41
CA ALA A 46 12.19 2.76 -7.79
C ALA A 46 11.74 1.30 -7.71
N GLY A 47 10.54 1.04 -7.17
CA GLY A 47 9.98 -0.30 -7.16
C GLY A 47 9.74 -0.88 -8.55
N GLN A 48 9.27 -0.06 -9.51
CA GLN A 48 9.10 -0.51 -10.89
C GLN A 48 10.42 -0.99 -11.51
N VAL A 49 11.52 -0.24 -11.34
CA VAL A 49 12.84 -0.62 -11.86
C VAL A 49 13.34 -1.93 -11.25
N LEU A 50 13.20 -2.09 -9.93
CA LEU A 50 13.57 -3.34 -9.25
C LEU A 50 12.79 -4.54 -9.83
N ARG A 51 11.47 -4.41 -9.97
CA ARG A 51 10.63 -5.49 -10.52
C ARG A 51 10.88 -5.76 -12.00
N TRP A 52 11.19 -4.74 -12.79
CA TRP A 52 11.62 -4.90 -14.19
C TRP A 52 12.97 -5.60 -14.33
N ALA A 53 13.83 -5.51 -13.31
CA ALA A 53 15.05 -6.31 -13.21
C ALA A 53 14.79 -7.77 -12.79
N GLY A 54 13.53 -8.18 -12.64
CA GLY A 54 13.14 -9.53 -12.23
C GLY A 54 13.09 -9.75 -10.72
N ILE A 55 13.27 -8.69 -9.92
CA ILE A 55 13.25 -8.79 -8.45
C ILE A 55 11.79 -8.83 -7.98
N THR A 56 11.30 -10.02 -7.64
CA THR A 56 10.01 -10.22 -6.98
C THR A 56 10.17 -10.07 -5.47
N LEU A 57 9.07 -9.82 -4.75
CA LEU A 57 9.11 -9.73 -3.28
C LEU A 57 9.57 -11.05 -2.66
N ASP A 58 9.09 -12.19 -3.16
CA ASP A 58 9.47 -13.51 -2.63
C ASP A 58 10.96 -13.79 -2.84
N ALA A 59 11.48 -13.54 -4.05
CA ALA A 59 12.91 -13.68 -4.32
C ALA A 59 13.76 -12.75 -3.45
N ALA A 60 13.31 -11.50 -3.25
CA ALA A 60 13.99 -10.55 -2.38
C ALA A 60 14.01 -11.03 -0.91
N ARG A 61 12.89 -11.56 -0.40
CA ARG A 61 12.81 -12.13 0.96
C ARG A 61 13.71 -13.34 1.13
N GLU A 62 13.72 -14.26 0.17
CA GLU A 62 14.61 -15.42 0.16
C GLU A 62 16.07 -14.99 0.16
N ALA A 63 16.44 -13.99 -0.63
CA ALA A 63 17.79 -13.47 -0.68
C ALA A 63 18.23 -12.80 0.64
N VAL A 64 17.33 -12.05 1.30
CA VAL A 64 17.58 -11.47 2.65
C VAL A 64 17.76 -12.58 3.68
N ALA A 65 16.88 -13.59 3.69
CA ALA A 65 16.98 -14.71 4.62
C ALA A 65 18.30 -15.48 4.43
N ALA A 66 18.70 -15.74 3.18
CA ALA A 66 19.96 -16.39 2.86
C ALA A 66 21.18 -15.56 3.29
N LEU A 67 21.11 -14.23 3.16
CA LEU A 67 22.18 -13.34 3.60
C LEU A 67 22.36 -13.38 5.12
N HIS A 68 21.26 -13.35 5.88
CA HIS A 68 21.28 -13.46 7.34
C HIS A 68 21.76 -14.84 7.81
N ALA A 69 21.33 -15.91 7.16
CA ALA A 69 21.81 -17.26 7.46
C ALA A 69 23.34 -17.36 7.24
N ALA A 70 23.85 -16.86 6.11
CA ALA A 70 25.29 -16.86 5.83
C ALA A 70 26.10 -16.02 6.84
N GLN A 71 25.54 -14.89 7.31
CA GLN A 71 26.18 -14.08 8.36
C GLN A 71 26.25 -14.83 9.69
N LEU A 72 25.17 -15.51 10.10
CA LEU A 72 25.18 -16.32 11.32
C LEU A 72 26.13 -17.51 11.22
N GLU A 73 26.16 -18.20 10.08
CA GLU A 73 27.09 -19.30 9.81
C GLU A 73 28.54 -18.82 9.88
N SER A 74 28.86 -17.62 9.39
CA SER A 74 30.20 -17.03 9.49
C SER A 74 30.66 -16.79 10.94
N LEU A 75 29.70 -16.64 11.86
CA LEU A 75 29.92 -16.53 13.31
C LEU A 75 29.90 -17.90 14.02
N GLY A 76 29.76 -19.01 13.28
CA GLY A 76 29.64 -20.36 13.84
C GLY A 76 28.29 -20.64 14.50
N ILE A 77 27.27 -19.83 14.22
CA ILE A 77 25.92 -19.98 14.76
C ILE A 77 25.05 -20.66 13.70
N THR A 78 24.63 -21.89 13.98
CA THR A 78 23.56 -22.54 13.23
C THR A 78 22.27 -22.35 14.01
N ALA A 79 21.45 -21.41 13.57
CA ALA A 79 20.13 -21.17 14.14
C ALA A 79 19.08 -21.38 13.06
N ASP A 80 18.04 -22.15 13.37
CA ASP A 80 16.81 -22.10 12.58
C ASP A 80 16.19 -20.73 12.79
N LEU A 81 16.35 -19.86 11.79
CA LEU A 81 15.66 -18.59 11.76
C LEU A 81 14.15 -18.88 11.66
N PRO A 82 13.30 -18.22 12.48
CA PRO A 82 11.87 -18.37 12.35
C PRO A 82 11.46 -18.10 10.90
N GLY A 83 10.56 -18.94 10.37
CA GLY A 83 9.99 -18.75 9.04
C GLY A 83 9.23 -17.41 8.94
N PRO A 84 8.86 -16.99 7.73
CA PRO A 84 8.12 -15.75 7.52
C PRO A 84 6.78 -15.80 8.26
N ASP A 85 6.70 -15.11 9.39
CA ASP A 85 5.50 -15.04 10.21
C ASP A 85 4.53 -13.97 9.69
N ARG A 86 3.29 -14.06 10.16
CA ARG A 86 2.25 -13.05 9.95
C ARG A 86 2.76 -11.66 10.37
N ILE A 87 2.40 -10.62 9.60
CA ILE A 87 2.65 -9.22 9.97
C ILE A 87 1.94 -8.90 11.31
N VAL A 88 2.71 -8.50 12.33
CA VAL A 88 2.20 -8.12 13.67
C VAL A 88 2.45 -6.65 14.01
N PHE A 89 2.99 -5.87 13.07
CA PHE A 89 3.29 -4.45 13.25
C PHE A 89 2.12 -3.62 13.80
N HIS A 90 0.90 -3.90 13.36
CA HIS A 90 -0.30 -3.16 13.79
C HIS A 90 -0.85 -3.60 15.15
N GLU A 91 -0.37 -4.71 15.68
CA GLU A 91 -0.81 -5.30 16.95
C GLU A 91 0.13 -4.94 18.11
N THR A 92 1.33 -4.45 17.80
CA THR A 92 2.43 -4.32 18.75
C THR A 92 3.16 -2.97 18.59
N GLY A 93 4.02 -2.61 19.55
CA GLY A 93 4.69 -1.29 19.57
C GLY A 93 6.22 -1.38 19.68
N GLY A 94 6.87 -0.22 19.75
CA GLY A 94 8.31 -0.11 19.97
C GLY A 94 9.17 -0.40 18.73
N TYR A 95 8.68 -0.02 17.56
CA TYR A 95 9.41 -0.19 16.30
C TYR A 95 10.35 0.98 16.05
N GLU A 96 11.62 0.67 15.78
CA GLU A 96 12.69 1.64 15.57
C GLU A 96 13.48 1.34 14.29
N TRP A 97 14.24 2.32 13.81
CA TRP A 97 15.15 2.16 12.68
C TRP A 97 16.57 2.03 13.19
N THR A 98 17.37 1.19 12.53
CA THR A 98 18.82 1.19 12.73
C THR A 98 19.43 2.55 12.36
N GLY A 99 20.59 2.87 12.95
CA GLY A 99 21.33 4.08 12.58
C GLY A 99 21.70 4.14 11.09
N ARG A 100 22.02 2.99 10.48
CA ARG A 100 22.37 2.94 9.04
C ARG A 100 21.14 3.17 8.13
N ALA A 101 19.96 2.71 8.53
CA ALA A 101 18.73 2.99 7.78
C ALA A 101 18.34 4.47 7.89
N LEU A 102 18.50 5.07 9.07
CA LEU A 102 18.34 6.52 9.25
C LEU A 102 19.32 7.31 8.38
N ASP A 103 20.59 6.89 8.29
CA ASP A 103 21.58 7.51 7.39
C ASP A 103 21.15 7.48 5.92
N VAL A 104 20.48 6.41 5.47
CA VAL A 104 19.92 6.32 4.11
C VAL A 104 18.81 7.35 3.89
N PHE A 105 17.87 7.47 4.82
CA PHE A 105 16.82 8.50 4.74
C PHE A 105 17.39 9.93 4.78
N ASP A 106 18.39 10.16 5.63
CA ASP A 106 19.07 11.45 5.73
C ASP A 106 19.75 11.80 4.41
N ARG A 107 20.49 10.87 3.79
CA ARG A 107 21.10 11.08 2.46
C ARG A 107 20.02 11.34 1.40
N ALA A 108 18.93 10.57 1.42
CA ALA A 108 17.83 10.71 0.47
C ALA A 108 17.08 12.06 0.61
N SER A 109 17.14 12.70 1.78
CA SER A 109 16.49 13.99 2.05
C SER A 109 17.41 15.22 1.96
N ARG A 110 18.71 15.04 1.65
CA ARG A 110 19.67 16.15 1.50
C ARG A 110 19.25 17.15 0.42
N LYS A 111 19.69 18.41 0.60
CA LYS A 111 19.41 19.53 -0.31
C LYS A 111 19.77 19.18 -1.76
N GLY A 112 18.78 19.25 -2.65
CA GLY A 112 18.91 18.89 -4.07
C GLY A 112 18.27 17.54 -4.43
N SER A 113 17.97 16.71 -3.43
CA SER A 113 17.21 15.48 -3.61
C SER A 113 15.70 15.72 -3.62
N LYS A 114 14.96 14.85 -4.30
CA LYS A 114 13.49 14.83 -4.32
C LYS A 114 12.88 14.16 -3.09
N GLY A 115 13.65 13.42 -2.30
CA GLY A 115 13.17 12.68 -1.13
C GLY A 115 12.08 11.64 -1.43
N ASP A 116 12.05 11.15 -2.68
CA ASP A 116 11.14 10.11 -3.17
C ASP A 116 11.83 8.73 -3.15
N GLY A 117 11.11 7.67 -3.53
CA GLY A 117 11.66 6.30 -3.54
C GLY A 117 12.92 6.15 -4.39
N VAL A 118 13.07 6.96 -5.46
CA VAL A 118 14.28 6.98 -6.29
C VAL A 118 15.47 7.52 -5.51
N ALA A 119 15.31 8.63 -4.79
CA ALA A 119 16.36 9.15 -3.93
C ALA A 119 16.76 8.15 -2.84
N VAL A 120 15.79 7.46 -2.25
CA VAL A 120 16.02 6.42 -1.24
C VAL A 120 16.80 5.25 -1.85
N LEU A 121 16.40 4.73 -3.02
CA LEU A 121 17.10 3.66 -3.69
C LEU A 121 18.52 4.06 -4.09
N ARG A 122 18.75 5.28 -4.60
CA ARG A 122 20.12 5.77 -4.87
C ARG A 122 20.98 5.82 -3.60
N ALA A 123 20.41 6.30 -2.48
CA ALA A 123 21.12 6.35 -1.20
C ALA A 123 21.46 4.95 -0.67
N LEU A 124 20.54 3.99 -0.88
CA LEU A 124 20.71 2.58 -0.54
C LEU A 124 21.81 1.91 -1.37
N LEU A 125 21.87 2.17 -2.68
CA LEU A 125 22.91 1.65 -3.59
C LEU A 125 24.31 2.25 -3.31
N ALA A 126 24.37 3.41 -2.66
CA ALA A 126 25.60 4.06 -2.21
C ALA A 126 25.91 3.80 -0.72
N GLU A 127 25.23 2.84 -0.10
CA GLU A 127 25.47 2.46 1.29
C GLU A 127 26.81 1.68 1.39
N PRO A 128 27.70 2.05 2.34
CA PRO A 128 29.09 1.56 2.35
C PRO A 128 29.29 0.13 2.88
N SER A 129 28.28 -0.52 3.46
CA SER A 129 28.44 -1.86 4.05
C SER A 129 28.62 -2.97 3.02
N GLY A 130 28.23 -2.73 1.76
CA GLY A 130 28.21 -3.75 0.70
C GLY A 130 27.02 -4.71 0.77
N MET A 131 26.17 -4.62 1.82
CA MET A 131 25.04 -5.54 2.03
C MET A 131 24.05 -5.54 0.87
N ILE A 132 23.75 -4.35 0.32
CA ILE A 132 22.79 -4.20 -0.78
C ILE A 132 23.39 -4.62 -2.11
N GLU A 133 24.70 -4.45 -2.29
CA GLU A 133 25.43 -4.97 -3.44
C GLU A 133 25.41 -6.50 -3.46
N ASP A 134 25.72 -7.14 -2.33
CA ASP A 134 25.63 -8.60 -2.17
C ASP A 134 24.21 -9.11 -2.41
N LEU A 135 23.20 -8.39 -1.90
CA LEU A 135 21.79 -8.74 -2.09
C LEU A 135 21.40 -8.69 -3.58
N LEU A 136 21.77 -7.64 -4.29
CA LEU A 136 21.49 -7.50 -5.72
C LEU A 136 22.21 -8.56 -6.56
N HIS A 137 23.46 -8.89 -6.23
CA HIS A 137 24.19 -9.95 -6.90
C HIS A 137 23.54 -11.33 -6.72
N ARG A 138 23.03 -11.64 -5.52
CA ARG A 138 22.23 -12.85 -5.28
C ARG A 138 20.94 -12.88 -6.08
N LEU A 139 20.33 -11.72 -6.31
CA LEU A 139 19.15 -11.54 -7.15
C LEU A 139 19.46 -11.50 -8.66
N GLY A 140 20.73 -11.68 -9.05
CA GLY A 140 21.14 -11.76 -10.45
C GLY A 140 21.29 -10.42 -11.15
N THR A 141 21.43 -9.31 -10.42
CA THR A 141 21.72 -7.98 -10.98
C THR A 141 22.91 -7.32 -10.28
N ALA A 142 23.26 -6.10 -10.69
CA ALA A 142 24.35 -5.32 -10.11
C ALA A 142 23.87 -3.90 -9.78
N PRO A 143 24.43 -3.23 -8.75
CA PRO A 143 24.06 -1.85 -8.40
C PRO A 143 24.14 -0.87 -9.57
N ALA A 144 25.19 -0.97 -10.39
CA ALA A 144 25.39 -0.11 -11.56
C ALA A 144 24.30 -0.30 -12.62
N GLU A 145 23.82 -1.54 -12.78
CA GLU A 145 22.75 -1.87 -13.72
C GLU A 145 21.40 -1.30 -13.26
N VAL A 146 21.11 -1.37 -11.95
CA VAL A 146 19.92 -0.74 -11.35
C VAL A 146 19.99 0.79 -11.49
N LEU A 147 21.14 1.40 -11.21
CA LEU A 147 21.34 2.85 -11.37
C LEU A 147 21.09 3.31 -12.81
N ALA A 148 21.64 2.59 -13.80
CA ALA A 148 21.45 2.92 -15.21
C ALA A 148 19.96 2.88 -15.62
N ARG A 149 19.21 1.87 -15.14
CA ARG A 149 17.77 1.78 -15.38
C ARG A 149 16.98 2.87 -14.68
N LEU A 150 17.36 3.29 -13.46
CA LEU A 150 16.75 4.43 -12.77
C LEU A 150 16.94 5.73 -13.57
N ASP A 151 18.15 5.98 -14.06
CA ASP A 151 18.47 7.16 -14.87
C ASP A 151 17.70 7.17 -16.21
N GLU A 152 17.44 6.00 -16.79
CA GLU A 152 16.57 5.87 -17.96
C GLU A 152 15.10 6.15 -17.63
N ALA A 153 14.57 5.52 -16.58
CA ALA A 153 13.17 5.68 -16.17
C ALA A 153 12.84 7.13 -15.77
N GLU A 154 13.74 7.84 -15.10
CA GLU A 154 13.52 9.25 -14.73
C GLU A 154 13.52 10.21 -15.92
N ARG A 155 14.09 9.81 -17.07
CA ARG A 155 14.04 10.61 -18.32
C ARG A 155 12.71 10.46 -19.04
N LEU A 156 11.93 9.42 -18.74
CA LEU A 156 10.63 9.21 -19.35
C LEU A 156 9.60 10.17 -18.75
N PRO A 157 8.66 10.69 -19.56
CA PRO A 157 7.59 11.53 -19.05
C PRO A 157 6.73 10.72 -18.08
N ALA A 158 6.41 11.30 -16.93
CA ALA A 158 5.50 10.69 -15.97
C ALA A 158 4.16 10.36 -16.64
N ARG A 159 3.66 9.13 -16.43
CA ARG A 159 2.34 8.74 -16.91
C ARG A 159 1.30 9.71 -16.33
N PRO A 160 0.44 10.33 -17.16
CA PRO A 160 -0.62 11.17 -16.63
C PRO A 160 -1.54 10.32 -15.76
N ALA A 161 -1.82 10.78 -14.54
CA ALA A 161 -2.82 10.13 -13.70
C ALA A 161 -4.15 10.01 -14.48
N PRO A 162 -4.88 8.88 -14.35
CA PRO A 162 -6.16 8.70 -15.02
C PRO A 162 -7.08 9.89 -14.77
N ARG A 163 -7.49 10.59 -15.84
CA ARG A 163 -8.45 11.70 -15.75
C ARG A 163 -9.85 11.12 -15.69
N HIS A 164 -10.46 11.15 -14.51
CA HIS A 164 -11.88 10.83 -14.39
C HIS A 164 -12.76 12.03 -14.77
N PRO A 165 -13.92 11.79 -15.40
CA PRO A 165 -14.87 12.85 -15.72
C PRO A 165 -15.21 13.63 -14.46
N ALA A 166 -15.21 14.96 -14.55
CA ALA A 166 -15.48 15.86 -13.45
C ALA A 166 -16.95 15.74 -13.02
N SER A 167 -17.27 14.71 -12.22
CA SER A 167 -18.48 14.75 -11.42
C SER A 167 -18.27 15.87 -10.40
N GLY A 168 -19.32 16.65 -10.08
CA GLY A 168 -19.24 17.69 -9.05
C GLY A 168 -19.03 17.14 -7.62
N ALA A 169 -18.66 15.86 -7.48
CA ALA A 169 -18.37 15.18 -6.24
C ALA A 169 -16.94 15.47 -5.76
N LEU A 170 -16.69 15.18 -4.49
CA LEU A 170 -15.34 15.22 -3.95
C LEU A 170 -14.71 13.85 -4.20
N SER A 171 -13.65 13.79 -4.99
CA SER A 171 -12.95 12.56 -5.34
C SER A 171 -11.44 12.66 -5.16
N GLY A 172 -10.80 11.50 -5.12
CA GLY A 172 -9.36 11.34 -5.18
C GLY A 172 -9.00 10.00 -5.83
N SER A 173 -7.76 9.88 -6.29
CA SER A 173 -7.22 8.63 -6.82
C SER A 173 -5.82 8.38 -6.26
N ALA A 174 -5.45 7.11 -6.19
CA ALA A 174 -4.12 6.65 -5.80
C ALA A 174 -3.78 5.39 -6.61
N GLU A 175 -2.49 5.19 -6.84
CA GLU A 175 -1.97 3.94 -7.40
C GLU A 175 -1.41 3.08 -6.27
N LYS A 176 -1.48 1.76 -6.44
CA LYS A 176 -0.86 0.82 -5.51
C LYS A 176 -0.39 -0.43 -6.22
N PHE A 177 0.82 -0.87 -5.91
CA PHE A 177 1.34 -2.14 -6.39
C PHE A 177 0.98 -3.28 -5.42
N VAL A 178 0.60 -4.42 -5.99
CA VAL A 178 0.27 -5.65 -5.28
C VAL A 178 1.15 -6.78 -5.84
N PRO A 179 1.93 -7.49 -4.99
CA PRO A 179 2.83 -8.57 -5.42
C PRO A 179 2.06 -9.87 -5.68
N ALA A 180 0.98 -9.81 -6.47
CA ALA A 180 0.16 -10.94 -6.83
C ALA A 180 -0.38 -10.79 -8.27
N PRO A 181 -0.65 -11.90 -8.97
CA PRO A 181 -1.19 -11.86 -10.32
C PRO A 181 -2.63 -11.35 -10.33
N VAL A 182 -3.03 -10.70 -11.43
CA VAL A 182 -4.35 -10.07 -11.59
C VAL A 182 -5.52 -10.99 -11.19
N PRO A 183 -5.57 -12.28 -11.60
CA PRO A 183 -6.67 -13.16 -11.21
C PRO A 183 -6.81 -13.37 -9.69
N ALA A 184 -5.69 -13.40 -8.96
CA ALA A 184 -5.71 -13.55 -7.51
C ALA A 184 -6.23 -12.27 -6.82
N VAL A 185 -5.80 -11.10 -7.31
CA VAL A 185 -6.28 -9.80 -6.82
C VAL A 185 -7.76 -9.61 -7.14
N TRP A 186 -8.18 -9.97 -8.35
CA TRP A 186 -9.59 -9.97 -8.75
C TRP A 186 -10.45 -10.85 -7.84
N ALA A 187 -10.04 -12.10 -7.59
CA ALA A 187 -10.78 -13.03 -6.75
C ALA A 187 -10.99 -12.49 -5.32
N MET A 188 -10.04 -11.73 -4.77
CA MET A 188 -10.20 -11.06 -3.48
C MET A 188 -11.16 -9.86 -3.56
N LEU A 189 -11.00 -9.01 -4.57
CA LEU A 189 -11.78 -7.77 -4.67
C LEU A 189 -13.24 -8.02 -5.07
N ALA A 190 -13.49 -9.07 -5.85
CA ALA A 190 -14.81 -9.46 -6.32
C ALA A 190 -15.64 -10.19 -5.25
N ASP A 191 -14.99 -10.78 -4.24
CA ASP A 191 -15.66 -11.46 -3.14
C ASP A 191 -16.03 -10.48 -2.00
N PRO A 192 -17.33 -10.19 -1.77
CA PRO A 192 -17.77 -9.32 -0.68
C PRO A 192 -17.38 -9.85 0.70
N ALA A 193 -17.27 -11.16 0.89
CA ALA A 193 -16.89 -11.76 2.17
C ALA A 193 -15.43 -11.44 2.55
N ARG A 194 -14.58 -11.16 1.54
CA ARG A 194 -13.18 -10.77 1.69
C ARG A 194 -12.96 -9.26 1.77
N MET A 195 -14.03 -8.46 1.67
CA MET A 195 -13.96 -7.01 1.87
C MET A 195 -13.31 -6.55 3.19
N PRO A 196 -13.47 -7.26 4.33
CA PRO A 196 -12.75 -6.94 5.56
C PRO A 196 -11.22 -7.02 5.45
N GLU A 197 -10.68 -7.78 4.47
CA GLU A 197 -9.23 -7.87 4.25
C GLU A 197 -8.65 -6.58 3.67
N TRP A 198 -9.48 -5.75 3.00
CA TRP A 198 -9.01 -4.60 2.24
C TRP A 198 -9.71 -3.25 2.50
N ASP A 199 -10.90 -3.23 3.12
CA ASP A 199 -11.53 -2.00 3.64
C ASP A 199 -11.47 -1.99 5.17
N PRO A 200 -10.54 -1.24 5.79
CA PRO A 200 -10.42 -1.18 7.26
C PRO A 200 -11.66 -0.64 7.98
N GLY A 201 -12.60 -0.03 7.26
CA GLY A 201 -13.88 0.39 7.80
C GLY A 201 -14.91 -0.72 7.93
N ILE A 202 -14.58 -1.95 7.53
CA ILE A 202 -15.46 -3.12 7.51
C ILE A 202 -14.79 -4.25 8.30
N ALA A 203 -15.51 -4.81 9.28
CA ALA A 203 -15.08 -5.97 10.05
C ALA A 203 -15.73 -7.27 9.59
N ARG A 204 -16.96 -7.19 9.10
CA ARG A 204 -17.73 -8.34 8.62
C ARG A 204 -18.68 -7.92 7.54
N VAL A 205 -18.90 -8.79 6.56
CA VAL A 205 -19.95 -8.65 5.57
C VAL A 205 -20.94 -9.80 5.72
N GLU A 206 -22.22 -9.47 5.74
CA GLU A 206 -23.34 -10.40 5.79
C GLU A 206 -24.11 -10.32 4.45
N PRO A 207 -24.57 -11.45 3.89
CA PRO A 207 -25.38 -11.44 2.68
C PRO A 207 -26.67 -10.65 2.91
N GLY A 208 -26.98 -9.75 1.98
CA GLY A 208 -28.24 -9.01 1.95
C GLY A 208 -29.21 -9.59 0.93
N GLU A 209 -30.18 -8.77 0.50
CA GLU A 209 -31.10 -9.12 -0.57
C GLU A 209 -30.34 -9.22 -1.91
N GLU A 210 -30.65 -10.28 -2.68
CA GLU A 210 -30.10 -10.53 -4.03
C GLU A 210 -28.57 -10.73 -4.08
N ALA A 211 -27.97 -11.25 -2.99
CA ALA A 211 -26.55 -11.58 -2.95
C ALA A 211 -26.16 -12.59 -4.06
N GLY A 212 -25.23 -12.20 -4.94
CA GLY A 212 -24.67 -13.07 -6.00
C GLY A 212 -24.86 -12.60 -7.44
N LEU A 213 -25.54 -11.48 -7.68
CA LEU A 213 -25.70 -10.87 -9.01
C LEU A 213 -25.13 -9.43 -9.05
N LEU A 214 -24.88 -8.89 -10.25
CA LEU A 214 -24.62 -7.46 -10.44
C LEU A 214 -25.82 -6.65 -9.91
N GLY A 215 -25.55 -5.64 -9.08
CA GLY A 215 -26.58 -4.93 -8.33
C GLY A 215 -27.00 -5.59 -7.01
N GLY A 216 -26.49 -6.78 -6.70
CA GLY A 216 -26.69 -7.45 -5.42
C GLY A 216 -26.22 -6.60 -4.26
N THR A 217 -26.84 -6.79 -3.09
CA THR A 217 -26.56 -5.95 -1.93
C THR A 217 -26.16 -6.77 -0.71
N TRP A 218 -25.21 -6.24 0.05
CA TRP A 218 -24.69 -6.84 1.28
C TRP A 218 -24.74 -5.84 2.42
N VAL A 219 -24.74 -6.35 3.65
CA VAL A 219 -24.65 -5.52 4.85
C VAL A 219 -23.26 -5.67 5.44
N ALA A 220 -22.49 -4.60 5.44
CA ALA A 220 -21.19 -4.53 6.09
C ALA A 220 -21.30 -3.91 7.49
N LEU A 221 -20.60 -4.51 8.45
CA LEU A 221 -20.54 -4.04 9.84
C LEU A 221 -19.17 -3.41 10.10
N ALA A 222 -19.17 -2.24 10.72
CA ALA A 222 -17.95 -1.55 11.09
C ALA A 222 -17.22 -2.24 12.26
N PRO A 223 -15.88 -2.16 12.34
CA PRO A 223 -15.12 -2.71 13.45
C PRO A 223 -15.46 -2.04 14.78
N THR A 224 -15.50 -2.83 15.85
CA THR A 224 -15.71 -2.34 17.23
C THR A 224 -14.39 -2.11 17.97
N HIS A 225 -13.32 -2.74 17.51
CA HIS A 225 -11.97 -2.67 18.08
C HIS A 225 -10.96 -2.46 16.96
N ARG A 226 -9.87 -1.79 17.28
CA ARG A 226 -8.66 -1.71 16.46
C ARG A 226 -7.87 -3.02 16.54
N PRO A 227 -6.91 -3.24 15.61
CA PRO A 227 -5.98 -4.37 15.70
C PRO A 227 -5.20 -4.44 17.03
N ASP A 228 -4.92 -3.29 17.65
CA ASP A 228 -4.27 -3.18 18.97
C ASP A 228 -5.20 -3.47 20.17
N GLY A 229 -6.44 -3.91 19.91
CA GLY A 229 -7.46 -4.20 20.92
C GLY A 229 -8.19 -2.99 21.49
N ARG A 230 -7.82 -1.75 21.13
CA ARG A 230 -8.51 -0.55 21.63
C ARG A 230 -9.87 -0.39 20.98
N ARG A 231 -10.88 0.00 21.78
CA ARG A 231 -12.26 0.21 21.29
C ARG A 231 -12.32 1.41 20.33
N LEU A 232 -13.06 1.23 19.24
CA LEU A 232 -13.41 2.29 18.31
C LEU A 232 -14.76 2.89 18.71
N ASP A 233 -14.80 4.21 18.91
CA ASP A 233 -16.05 4.92 19.13
C ASP A 233 -16.69 5.29 17.78
N ILE A 234 -17.47 4.36 17.24
CA ILE A 234 -18.26 4.56 16.02
C ILE A 234 -19.71 4.82 16.42
N LYS A 235 -20.23 5.98 15.98
CA LYS A 235 -21.63 6.34 16.22
C LYS A 235 -22.56 5.24 15.68
N PRO A 236 -23.67 4.93 16.37
CA PRO A 236 -24.56 3.83 15.99
C PRO A 236 -25.02 3.88 14.53
N GLU A 237 -25.32 5.08 14.01
CA GLU A 237 -25.78 5.33 12.64
C GLU A 237 -24.76 4.98 11.53
N PHE A 238 -23.47 4.83 11.87
CA PHE A 238 -22.40 4.45 10.94
C PHE A 238 -21.91 3.01 11.10
N ARG A 239 -22.49 2.24 12.04
CA ARG A 239 -22.07 0.86 12.32
C ARG A 239 -22.48 -0.11 11.22
N ARG A 240 -23.61 0.15 10.57
CA ARG A 240 -24.11 -0.65 9.43
C ARG A 240 -23.89 0.13 8.15
N ARG A 241 -23.40 -0.56 7.14
CA ARG A 241 -23.21 -0.05 5.78
C ARG A 241 -23.91 -0.99 4.81
N ARG A 242 -24.54 -0.46 3.78
CA ARG A 242 -25.02 -1.23 2.64
C ARG A 242 -23.97 -1.17 1.55
N VAL A 243 -23.50 -2.33 1.12
CA VAL A 243 -22.50 -2.52 0.06
C VAL A 243 -23.23 -3.01 -1.18
N GLU A 244 -22.91 -2.45 -2.34
CA GLU A 244 -23.55 -2.79 -3.60
C GLU A 244 -22.51 -2.82 -4.71
N LEU A 245 -22.57 -3.86 -5.54
CA LEU A 245 -21.73 -3.98 -6.73
C LEU A 245 -22.37 -3.20 -7.87
N LEU A 246 -21.79 -2.06 -8.25
CA LEU A 246 -22.33 -1.19 -9.29
C LEU A 246 -21.96 -1.66 -10.69
N ASP A 247 -20.73 -2.11 -10.85
CA ASP A 247 -20.15 -2.46 -12.14
C ASP A 247 -18.93 -3.35 -11.91
N ALA A 248 -18.71 -4.29 -12.81
CA ALA A 248 -17.59 -5.22 -12.76
C ALA A 248 -17.29 -5.72 -14.18
N ASP A 249 -16.05 -5.52 -14.62
CA ASP A 249 -15.50 -6.15 -15.80
C ASP A 249 -14.35 -7.07 -15.36
N GLU A 250 -14.46 -8.34 -15.73
CA GLU A 250 -13.67 -9.41 -15.14
C GLU A 250 -12.18 -9.16 -15.29
N ALA A 251 -11.45 -9.22 -14.17
CA ALA A 251 -10.00 -9.03 -14.11
C ALA A 251 -9.48 -7.66 -14.61
N SER A 252 -10.36 -6.67 -14.85
CA SER A 252 -9.96 -5.35 -15.34
C SER A 252 -10.45 -4.22 -14.44
N PHE A 253 -11.69 -4.32 -13.94
CA PHE A 253 -12.35 -3.20 -13.27
C PHE A 253 -13.44 -3.65 -12.31
N ILE A 254 -13.50 -3.04 -11.14
CA ILE A 254 -14.60 -3.27 -10.20
C ILE A 254 -15.03 -1.98 -9.50
N LYS A 255 -16.34 -1.81 -9.32
CA LYS A 255 -16.92 -0.63 -8.70
C LYS A 255 -17.92 -0.99 -7.60
N TRP A 256 -17.60 -0.57 -6.39
CA TRP A 256 -18.42 -0.73 -5.20
C TRP A 256 -19.06 0.58 -4.77
N ARG A 257 -20.31 0.52 -4.30
CA ARG A 257 -20.99 1.60 -3.59
C ARG A 257 -21.24 1.20 -2.16
N LEU A 258 -20.84 2.07 -1.23
CA LEU A 258 -21.10 1.94 0.20
C LEU A 258 -22.03 3.08 0.63
N SER A 259 -23.15 2.73 1.26
CA SER A 259 -24.12 3.69 1.80
C SER A 259 -24.44 3.38 3.26
N PHE A 260 -25.02 4.34 3.97
CA PHE A 260 -25.32 4.21 5.40
C PHE A 260 -26.84 4.16 5.60
N PRO A 261 -27.45 2.97 5.75
CA PRO A 261 -28.91 2.84 5.87
C PRO A 261 -29.46 3.61 7.08
N ASP A 262 -28.71 3.61 8.19
CA ASP A 262 -29.13 4.25 9.44
C ASP A 262 -28.77 5.75 9.51
N ALA A 263 -28.04 6.27 8.51
CA ALA A 263 -27.65 7.68 8.41
C ALA A 263 -28.13 8.29 7.08
N THR A 264 -29.41 8.63 7.00
CA THR A 264 -30.08 9.14 5.77
C THR A 264 -29.49 10.42 5.17
N ARG A 265 -28.65 11.14 5.93
CA ARG A 265 -27.96 12.37 5.48
C ARG A 265 -26.50 12.12 5.07
N ALA A 266 -25.97 10.91 5.30
CA ALA A 266 -24.59 10.57 4.98
C ALA A 266 -24.44 10.32 3.48
N ASN A 267 -23.39 10.89 2.90
CA ASN A 267 -23.08 10.71 1.49
C ASN A 267 -22.61 9.28 1.23
N PRO A 268 -23.11 8.60 0.17
CA PRO A 268 -22.54 7.34 -0.24
C PRO A 268 -21.12 7.53 -0.76
N LEU A 269 -20.33 6.50 -0.54
CA LEU A 269 -18.97 6.35 -0.99
C LEU A 269 -18.96 5.42 -2.21
N CYS A 270 -18.28 5.81 -3.28
CA CYS A 270 -17.98 4.93 -4.40
C CYS A 270 -16.49 4.64 -4.44
N ILE A 271 -16.14 3.36 -4.53
CA ILE A 271 -14.77 2.89 -4.71
C ILE A 271 -14.72 2.21 -6.08
N ALA A 272 -13.87 2.70 -6.96
CA ALA A 272 -13.60 2.11 -8.26
C ALA A 272 -12.14 1.66 -8.28
N ILE A 273 -11.88 0.43 -8.73
CA ILE A 273 -10.55 -0.15 -8.78
C ILE A 273 -10.32 -0.67 -10.18
N ILE A 274 -9.27 -0.17 -10.83
CA ILE A 274 -8.75 -0.66 -12.11
C ILE A 274 -7.56 -1.57 -11.81
N LEU A 275 -7.48 -2.71 -12.49
CA LEU A 275 -6.39 -3.67 -12.38
C LEU A 275 -5.59 -3.68 -13.68
N GLU A 276 -4.30 -3.37 -13.61
CA GLU A 276 -3.37 -3.47 -14.74
C GLU A 276 -2.25 -4.47 -14.43
N PRO A 277 -1.91 -5.41 -15.34
CA PRO A 277 -0.72 -6.23 -15.18
C PRO A 277 0.55 -5.38 -15.06
N ALA A 278 1.43 -5.74 -14.15
CA ALA A 278 2.71 -5.06 -13.93
C ALA A 278 3.85 -6.07 -13.74
N ALA A 279 5.09 -5.64 -13.94
CA ALA A 279 6.26 -6.47 -13.64
C ALA A 279 6.19 -6.92 -12.17
N GLY A 280 6.22 -8.25 -11.95
CA GLY A 280 6.16 -8.86 -10.63
C GLY A 280 4.78 -8.86 -9.94
N GLY A 281 3.70 -8.42 -10.59
CA GLY A 281 2.37 -8.41 -9.95
C GLY A 281 1.30 -7.59 -10.67
N THR A 282 0.52 -6.85 -9.89
CA THR A 282 -0.61 -6.05 -10.36
C THR A 282 -0.48 -4.60 -9.91
N LEU A 283 -0.69 -3.65 -10.82
CA LEU A 283 -0.85 -2.24 -10.49
C LEU A 283 -2.33 -1.91 -10.38
N LEU A 284 -2.72 -1.32 -9.26
CA LEU A 284 -4.08 -0.88 -8.99
C LEU A 284 -4.21 0.62 -9.18
N GLY A 285 -5.24 1.04 -9.91
CA GLY A 285 -5.74 2.41 -9.89
C GLY A 285 -6.99 2.49 -9.02
N ILE A 286 -6.88 3.06 -7.82
CA ILE A 286 -7.98 3.15 -6.86
C ILE A 286 -8.53 4.57 -6.89
N THR A 287 -9.82 4.69 -7.19
CA THR A 287 -10.54 5.96 -7.20
C THR A 287 -11.65 5.94 -6.18
N LEU A 288 -11.72 6.99 -5.37
CA LEU A 288 -12.69 7.15 -4.31
C LEU A 288 -13.49 8.42 -4.53
N GLU A 289 -14.82 8.30 -4.51
CA GLU A 289 -15.76 9.40 -4.75
C GLU A 289 -16.80 9.49 -3.62
N TRP A 290 -16.91 10.67 -2.99
CA TRP A 290 -18.00 10.99 -2.07
C TRP A 290 -19.17 11.61 -2.85
N GLN A 291 -20.19 10.80 -3.13
CA GLN A 291 -21.37 11.24 -3.84
C GLN A 291 -22.22 12.15 -2.94
N ARG A 292 -22.33 13.43 -3.30
CA ARG A 292 -23.08 14.39 -2.50
C ARG A 292 -24.59 14.22 -2.70
N ILE A 293 -25.31 13.86 -1.63
CA ILE A 293 -26.78 13.83 -1.65
C ILE A 293 -27.36 15.26 -1.69
N ARG A 294 -26.68 16.26 -1.10
CA ARG A 294 -27.13 17.67 -1.09
C ARG A 294 -26.02 18.65 -1.45
N LYS A 295 -26.33 19.63 -2.32
CA LYS A 295 -25.44 20.74 -2.70
C LYS A 295 -25.44 21.82 -1.61
N SER A 296 -24.68 21.64 -0.52
CA SER A 296 -24.45 22.72 0.45
C SER A 296 -23.52 23.79 -0.15
N ARG A 297 -24.07 25.00 -0.40
CA ARG A 297 -23.34 26.12 -1.02
C ARG A 297 -22.50 26.95 -0.04
N VAL A 298 -22.69 26.81 1.28
CA VAL A 298 -22.25 27.86 2.24
C VAL A 298 -20.97 27.51 3.02
N LEU A 299 -20.74 26.24 3.38
CA LEU A 299 -19.54 25.79 4.15
C LEU A 299 -18.60 24.86 3.37
N GLY A 300 -18.99 24.51 2.14
CA GLY A 300 -18.27 23.56 1.29
C GLY A 300 -16.80 23.88 1.00
N PRO A 301 -16.36 25.13 0.76
CA PRO A 301 -14.97 25.43 0.40
C PRO A 301 -13.99 25.39 1.59
N LEU A 302 -14.44 25.78 2.80
CA LEU A 302 -13.58 25.88 3.98
C LEU A 302 -13.08 24.51 4.47
N LEU A 303 -13.92 23.48 4.34
CA LEU A 303 -13.60 22.11 4.75
C LEU A 303 -12.89 21.29 3.67
N ARG A 304 -12.73 21.81 2.44
CA ARG A 304 -12.14 21.04 1.32
C ARG A 304 -10.76 20.46 1.63
N PRO A 305 -9.82 21.18 2.27
CA PRO A 305 -8.50 20.62 2.57
C PRO A 305 -8.60 19.39 3.47
N TRP A 306 -9.41 19.46 4.53
CA TRP A 306 -9.67 18.35 5.44
C TRP A 306 -10.35 17.18 4.75
N GLN A 307 -11.34 17.44 3.89
CA GLN A 307 -12.01 16.37 3.16
C GLN A 307 -11.08 15.69 2.14
N LYS A 308 -10.21 16.46 1.46
CA LYS A 308 -9.17 15.91 0.57
C LYS A 308 -8.16 15.06 1.34
N PHE A 309 -7.76 15.51 2.52
CA PHE A 309 -6.89 14.73 3.40
C PHE A 309 -7.56 13.43 3.85
N ALA A 310 -8.84 13.47 4.22
CA ALA A 310 -9.61 12.27 4.60
C ALA A 310 -9.72 11.26 3.44
N ILE A 311 -9.99 11.74 2.22
CA ILE A 311 -9.99 10.88 1.01
C ILE A 311 -8.61 10.28 0.77
N TRP A 312 -7.56 11.08 0.86
CA TRP A 312 -6.19 10.60 0.68
C TRP A 312 -5.84 9.53 1.71
N MET A 313 -6.14 9.76 2.99
CA MET A 313 -5.92 8.79 4.06
C MET A 313 -6.69 7.48 3.80
N GLN A 314 -7.95 7.56 3.38
CA GLN A 314 -8.76 6.38 3.08
C GLN A 314 -8.22 5.59 1.88
N LEU A 315 -7.80 6.28 0.81
CA LEU A 315 -7.14 5.66 -0.34
C LEU A 315 -5.84 4.96 0.06
N SER A 316 -5.00 5.62 0.87
CA SER A 316 -3.76 5.05 1.38
C SER A 316 -4.01 3.80 2.22
N GLN A 317 -5.04 3.83 3.08
CA GLN A 317 -5.42 2.69 3.91
C GLN A 317 -5.94 1.50 3.09
N ILE A 318 -6.84 1.75 2.13
CA ILE A 318 -7.36 0.70 1.24
C ILE A 318 -6.23 0.10 0.41
N GLY A 319 -5.42 0.93 -0.25
CA GLY A 319 -4.29 0.46 -1.04
C GLY A 319 -3.30 -0.37 -0.20
N ALA A 320 -2.91 0.14 0.97
CA ALA A 320 -2.01 -0.58 1.87
C ALA A 320 -2.60 -1.91 2.34
N ALA A 321 -3.90 -1.95 2.66
CA ALA A 321 -4.58 -3.19 3.08
C ALA A 321 -4.64 -4.23 1.95
N ILE A 322 -5.01 -3.82 0.73
CA ILE A 322 -4.98 -4.71 -0.44
C ILE A 322 -3.58 -5.27 -0.65
N SER A 323 -2.56 -4.40 -0.70
CA SER A 323 -1.17 -4.83 -0.91
C SER A 323 -0.68 -5.75 0.21
N ARG A 324 -1.08 -5.51 1.46
CA ARG A 324 -0.72 -6.34 2.63
C ARG A 324 -1.37 -7.73 2.58
N ALA A 325 -2.60 -7.87 2.09
CA ALA A 325 -3.29 -9.15 2.03
C ALA A 325 -2.57 -10.18 1.13
N PHE A 326 -1.66 -9.75 0.27
CA PHE A 326 -0.84 -10.58 -0.61
C PHE A 326 0.65 -10.64 -0.19
N ARG A 327 0.99 -10.21 1.03
CA ARG A 327 2.36 -10.16 1.55
C ARG A 327 2.56 -11.05 2.78
#